data_AF-A0A7C0YZN6-F1
#
_entry.id   AF-A0A7C0YZN6-F1
#
_cell.length_a   1.000
_cell.length_b   1.000
_cell.length_c   1.000
_cell.angle_alpha   90.00
_cell.angle_beta   90.00
_cell.angle_gamma   90.00
#
_symmetry.space_group_name_H-M   'P 1'
#
loop_
_entity.id
_entity.type
_entity.pdbx_description
1 polymer ?
#
loop_
_entity_poly.entity_id
_entity_poly.type
_entity_poly.pdbx_seq_one_letter_code
_entity_poly.pdbx_strand_id
1 'polypeptide(L)' 'MKRVLEEERRFKMDTAHYFFNPITIAKGYLHLAMEEAPDECKKKIESAYHAITRVEKVVKNVTQRGEIRE' A
#
# COMPACT_ATOMS: atom_id res chain seq x y z
N MET A 1 -25.54 -1.51 17.73
CA MET A 1 -25.14 -2.30 16.53
C MET A 1 -24.97 -1.44 15.28
N LYS A 2 -25.97 -0.69 14.80
CA LYS A 2 -25.83 0.16 13.59
C LYS A 2 -24.61 1.10 13.61
N ARG A 3 -24.41 1.84 14.70
CA ARG A 3 -23.28 2.77 14.85
C ARG A 3 -21.90 2.11 14.74
N VAL A 4 -21.72 0.93 15.35
CA VAL A 4 -20.44 0.19 15.31
C VAL A 4 -20.13 -0.25 13.87
N LEU A 5 -21.15 -0.72 13.14
CA LEU A 5 -21.00 -1.11 11.73
C LEU A 5 -20.68 0.09 10.82
N GLU A 6 -21.26 1.26 11.11
CA GLU A 6 -20.97 2.50 10.39
C GLU A 6 -19.55 3.02 10.67
N GLU A 7 -19.11 2.98 11.93
CA GLU A 7 -17.74 3.34 12.33
C GLU A 7 -16.71 2.41 11.68
N GLU A 8 -16.96 1.10 11.66
CA GLU A 8 -16.09 0.13 10.99
C GLU A 8 -16.05 0.35 9.46
N ARG A 9 -17.20 0.58 8.83
CA ARG A 9 -17.27 0.87 7.39
C ARG A 9 -16.50 2.15 7.05
N ARG A 10 -16.65 3.20 7.84
CA ARG A 10 -15.94 4.47 7.64
C ARG A 10 -14.44 4.30 7.81
N PHE A 11 -14.00 3.60 8.85
CA PHE A 11 -12.60 3.25 9.05
C PHE A 11 -12.01 2.51 7.85
N LYS A 12 -12.72 1.50 7.32
CA LYS A 12 -12.28 0.74 6.13
C LYS A 12 -12.17 1.63 4.88
N MET A 13 -13.15 2.50 4.65
CA MET A 13 -13.14 3.43 3.50
C MET A 13 -12.01 4.46 3.61
N ASP A 14 -11.87 5.09 4.77
CA ASP A 14 -10.84 6.10 5.01
C ASP A 14 -9.44 5.47 4.88
N THR A 15 -9.22 4.31 5.50
CA THR A 15 -7.95 3.58 5.40
C THR A 15 -7.63 3.19 3.95
N ALA A 16 -8.61 2.69 3.20
CA ALA A 16 -8.40 2.37 1.79
C ALA A 16 -7.98 3.62 0.99
N HIS A 17 -8.66 4.74 1.19
CA HIS A 17 -8.38 5.99 0.48
C HIS A 17 -6.99 6.57 0.84
N TYR A 18 -6.68 6.68 2.12
CA TYR A 18 -5.44 7.30 2.60
C TYR A 18 -4.20 6.47 2.29
N PHE A 19 -4.32 5.15 2.08
CA PHE A 19 -3.17 4.29 1.81
C PHE A 19 -3.06 3.85 0.35
N PHE A 20 -4.12 3.33 -0.29
CA PHE A 20 -3.97 2.75 -1.64
C PHE A 20 -3.60 3.80 -2.69
N ASN A 21 -4.12 5.03 -2.57
CA ASN A 21 -3.80 6.10 -3.51
C ASN A 21 -2.31 6.47 -3.49
N PRO A 22 -1.70 6.86 -2.35
CA PRO A 22 -0.27 7.16 -2.32
C PRO A 22 0.62 5.95 -2.58
N ILE A 23 0.22 4.73 -2.17
CA ILE A 23 0.95 3.49 -2.52
C ILE A 23 1.01 3.32 -4.04
N THR A 24 -0.11 3.51 -4.73
CA THR A 24 -0.19 3.40 -6.20
C THR A 24 0.74 4.41 -6.86
N ILE A 25 0.71 5.66 -6.41
CA ILE A 25 1.59 6.73 -6.90
C ILE A 25 3.07 6.36 -6.69
N ALA A 26 3.43 5.92 -5.48
CA ALA A 26 4.81 5.55 -5.15
C ALA A 26 5.30 4.37 -5.99
N LYS A 27 4.47 3.34 -6.18
CA LYS A 27 4.77 2.21 -7.06
C LYS A 27 4.99 2.63 -8.50
N GLY A 28 4.14 3.53 -9.03
CA GLY A 28 4.30 4.08 -10.38
C GLY A 28 5.63 4.81 -10.55
N TYR A 29 6.00 5.69 -9.61
CA TYR A 29 7.29 6.38 -9.66
C TYR A 29 8.48 5.45 -9.50
N LEU A 30 8.41 4.45 -8.63
CA LEU A 30 9.47 3.45 -8.49
C LEU A 30 9.63 2.62 -9.76
N HIS A 31 8.53 2.34 -10.47
CA HIS A 31 8.59 1.64 -11.76
C HIS A 31 9.31 2.49 -12.82
N LEU A 32 8.92 3.76 -12.98
CA LEU A 32 9.61 4.69 -13.89
C LEU A 32 11.09 4.83 -13.54
N ALA A 33 11.41 4.99 -12.25
CA ALA A 33 12.79 5.09 -11.79
C ALA A 33 13.60 3.81 -12.07
N MET A 34 12.97 2.63 -12.03
CA MET A 34 13.63 1.37 -12.36
C MET A 34 14.01 1.29 -13.85
N GLU A 35 13.16 1.79 -14.73
CA GLU A 35 13.39 1.78 -16.19
C GLU A 35 14.56 2.69 -16.58
N GLU A 36 14.69 3.83 -15.89
CA GLU A 36 15.70 4.86 -16.19
C GLU A 36 17.04 4.67 -15.45
N ALA A 37 17.07 3.88 -14.38
CA ALA A 37 18.24 3.78 -13.50
C ALA A 37 19.36 2.86 -14.04
N PRO A 38 20.64 3.16 -13.73
CA PRO A 38 21.74 2.22 -13.91
C PRO A 38 21.53 0.92 -13.11
N ASP A 39 22.09 -0.19 -13.59
CA ASP A 39 21.90 -1.52 -12.98
C ASP A 39 22.28 -1.59 -11.49
N GLU A 40 23.28 -0.81 -11.08
CA GLU A 40 23.71 -0.71 -9.68
C GLU A 40 22.63 -0.11 -8.76
N CYS A 41 21.77 0.77 -9.30
CA CYS A 41 20.68 1.41 -8.56
C CYS A 41 19.40 0.57 -8.56
N LYS A 42 19.19 -0.29 -9.58
CA LYS A 42 17.97 -1.10 -9.74
C LYS A 42 17.63 -1.93 -8.51
N LYS A 43 18.62 -2.58 -7.88
CA LYS A 43 18.41 -3.38 -6.65
C LYS A 43 17.84 -2.57 -5.49
N LYS A 44 18.23 -1.30 -5.35
CA LYS A 44 17.72 -0.42 -4.29
C LYS A 44 16.26 -0.03 -4.56
N ILE A 45 15.95 0.26 -5.81
CA ILE A 45 14.59 0.59 -6.26
C ILE A 45 13.67 -0.63 -6.10
N GLU A 46 14.17 -1.83 -6.43
CA GLU A 46 13.46 -3.11 -6.27
C GLU A 46 13.12 -3.34 -4.79
N SER A 47 14.10 -3.14 -3.92
CA SER A 47 13.92 -3.26 -2.47
C SER A 47 12.86 -2.30 -1.94
N ALA A 48 12.85 -1.05 -2.42
CA ALA A 48 11.84 -0.07 -2.06
C ALA A 48 10.44 -0.47 -2.58
N TYR A 49 10.35 -0.97 -3.81
CA TYR A 49 9.11 -1.44 -4.40
C TYR A 49 8.52 -2.63 -3.62
N HIS A 50 9.36 -3.58 -3.22
CA HIS A 50 8.97 -4.68 -2.35
C HIS A 50 8.46 -4.18 -1.00
N ALA A 51 9.16 -3.24 -0.35
CA ALA A 51 8.73 -2.69 0.93
C ALA A 51 7.34 -2.04 0.83
N ILE A 52 7.10 -1.23 -0.20
CA ILE A 52 5.78 -0.60 -0.41
C ILE A 52 4.70 -1.64 -0.71
N THR A 53 5.03 -2.71 -1.44
CA THR A 53 4.10 -3.82 -1.70
C THR A 53 3.71 -4.56 -0.42
N ARG A 54 4.65 -4.72 0.52
CA ARG A 54 4.36 -5.31 1.83
C ARG A 54 3.36 -4.44 2.61
N VAL A 55 3.57 -3.11 2.62
CA VAL A 55 2.63 -2.16 3.24
C VAL A 55 1.24 -2.26 2.62
N GLU A 56 1.15 -2.31 1.29
CA GLU A 56 -0.12 -2.49 0.58
C GLU A 56 -0.85 -3.76 1.04
N LYS A 57 -0.12 -4.86 1.20
CA LYS A 57 -0.67 -6.14 1.62
C LYS A 57 -1.27 -6.06 3.02
N VAL A 58 -0.57 -5.39 3.96
CA VAL A 58 -1.09 -5.14 5.31
C VAL A 58 -2.36 -4.29 5.26
N VAL A 59 -2.36 -3.18 4.53
CA VAL A 59 -3.53 -2.29 4.42
C VAL A 59 -4.73 -3.05 3.84
N LYS A 60 -4.50 -3.91 2.84
CA LYS A 60 -5.53 -4.77 2.26
C LYS A 60 -6.09 -5.77 3.29
N ASN A 61 -5.23 -6.40 4.08
CA ASN A 61 -5.68 -7.33 5.12
C ASN A 61 -6.44 -6.61 6.25
N VAL A 62 -6.00 -5.43 6.67
CA VAL A 62 -6.71 -4.62 7.67
C VAL A 62 -8.10 -4.20 7.16
N THR A 63 -8.19 -3.70 5.93
CA THR A 63 -9.46 -3.21 5.38
C THR A 63 -10.44 -4.33 5.01
N GLN A 64 -9.95 -5.49 4.58
CA GLN A 64 -10.80 -6.61 4.12
C GLN A 64 -11.06 -7.67 5.20
N ARG A 65 -10.07 -7.97 6.03
CA ARG A 65 -10.09 -9.08 7.00
C ARG A 65 -9.98 -8.64 8.46
N GLY A 66 -9.61 -7.38 8.71
CA GLY A 66 -9.39 -6.87 10.07
C GLY A 66 -8.10 -7.39 10.72
N GLU A 67 -7.14 -7.86 9.93
CA GLU A 67 -5.92 -8.51 10.41
C GLU A 67 -4.68 -7.69 10.06
N ILE A 68 -3.78 -7.48 11.02
CA ILE A 68 -2.48 -6.86 10.79
C ILE A 68 -1.47 -7.96 10.48
N ARG A 69 -1.39 -8.32 9.21
CA ARG A 69 -0.40 -9.26 8.67
C ARG A 69 -0.14 -8.96 7.20
N GLU A 70 0.98 -9.43 6.69
CA GLU A 70 1.28 -9.42 5.26
C GLU A 70 0.69 -10.64 4.56
#